data_AF-A0A918C7W7-F1
#
_entry.id   AF-A0A918C7W7-F1
#
_cell.length_a   1.000
_cell.length_b   1.000
_cell.length_c   1.000
_cell.angle_alpha   90.00
_cell.angle_beta   90.00
_cell.angle_gamma   90.00
#
_symmetry.space_group_name_H-M   'P 1'
#
loop_
_entity.id
_entity.type
_entity.pdbx_description
1 polymer ?
#
loop_
_entity_poly.entity_id
_entity_poly.type
_entity_poly.pdbx_seq_one_letter_code
_entity_poly.pdbx_strand_id
1 'polypeptide(L)'
;MIIHGAVKDITVEVVRRNPDDQGKNFVPQPKRWVVEQVNGTLMLHRRLARDYDHRPDNAASRVYWASTAGMLRRLAPPTAAWRDDVEPAA
;
A
#
# COMPACT_ATOMS: atom_id res chain seq x y z
N MET A 1 11.11 12.47 14.70
CA MET A 1 9.93 11.67 14.30
C MET A 1 8.85 11.66 15.39
N ILE A 2 9.19 11.33 16.65
CA ILE A 2 8.25 11.39 17.79
C ILE A 2 7.65 12.80 17.97
N ILE A 3 8.52 13.83 17.95
CA ILE A 3 8.11 15.24 18.06
C ILE A 3 7.15 15.64 16.95
N HIS A 4 7.41 15.20 15.70
CA HIS A 4 6.54 15.48 14.56
C HIS A 4 5.18 14.77 14.65
N GLY A 5 5.16 13.55 15.20
CA GLY A 5 3.93 12.82 15.50
C GLY A 5 3.09 13.55 16.55
N ALA A 6 3.72 14.00 17.65
CA ALA A 6 3.05 14.76 18.69
C ALA A 6 2.43 16.07 18.17
N VAL A 7 3.14 16.80 17.29
CA VAL A 7 2.61 18.02 16.63
C VAL A 7 1.38 17.71 15.75
N LYS A 8 1.25 16.47 15.27
CA LYS A 8 0.13 16.02 14.43
C LYS A 8 -0.95 15.23 15.18
N ASP A 9 -0.90 15.20 16.51
CA ASP A 9 -1.80 14.38 17.35
C ASP A 9 -1.77 12.88 16.99
N ILE A 10 -0.60 12.38 16.58
CA ILE A 10 -0.36 10.97 16.26
C ILE A 10 0.52 10.38 17.37
N THR A 11 0.01 9.36 18.05
CA THR A 11 0.79 8.59 19.03
C THR A 11 1.84 7.76 18.29
N VAL A 12 3.12 8.06 18.52
CA VAL A 12 4.24 7.32 17.94
C VAL A 12 4.85 6.42 19.00
N GLU A 13 4.62 5.12 18.88
CA GLU A 13 5.27 4.11 19.71
C GLU A 13 6.56 3.62 19.03
N VAL A 14 7.70 3.75 19.71
CA VAL A 14 8.97 3.17 19.26
C VAL A 14 9.06 1.75 19.79
N VAL A 15 8.66 0.78 18.95
CA VAL A 15 8.76 -0.64 19.29
C VAL A 15 10.20 -1.11 19.10
N ARG A 16 10.81 -1.63 20.19
CA ARG A 16 12.15 -2.23 20.12
C ARG A 16 12.06 -3.54 19.33
N ARG A 17 13.02 -3.78 18.43
CA ARG A 17 13.11 -5.05 17.68
C ARG A 17 13.30 -6.20 18.67
N ASN A 18 12.58 -7.31 18.46
CA ASN A 18 12.66 -8.47 19.34
C ASN A 18 14.12 -8.97 19.43
N PRO A 19 14.72 -9.07 20.63
CA PRO A 19 16.08 -9.56 20.79
C PRO A 19 16.28 -10.98 20.23
N ASP A 20 15.25 -11.84 20.26
CA ASP A 20 15.32 -13.20 19.69
C ASP A 20 15.34 -13.21 18.16
N ASP A 21 15.08 -12.07 17.53
CA ASP A 21 15.18 -11.87 16.09
C ASP A 21 16.51 -11.20 15.70
N GLN A 22 17.41 -10.93 16.66
CA GLN A 22 18.78 -10.52 16.36
C GLN A 22 19.52 -11.66 15.67
N GLY A 23 20.05 -11.40 14.48
CA GLY A 23 20.69 -12.41 13.62
C GLY A 23 19.73 -13.11 12.65
N LYS A 24 18.41 -13.01 12.84
CA LYS A 24 17.44 -13.38 11.81
C LYS A 24 17.29 -12.22 10.82
N ASN A 25 17.72 -12.42 9.57
CA ASN A 25 17.71 -11.37 8.55
C ASN A 25 16.34 -10.66 8.47
N PHE A 26 15.30 -11.41 8.15
CA PHE A 26 13.94 -10.91 7.99
C PHE A 26 12.95 -11.75 8.80
N VAL A 27 12.20 -11.07 9.67
CA VAL A 27 11.11 -11.67 10.44
C VAL A 27 9.81 -10.99 10.01
N PRO A 28 8.88 -11.72 9.38
CA PRO A 28 7.59 -11.17 8.97
C PRO A 28 6.84 -10.62 10.18
N GLN A 29 6.47 -9.35 10.12
CA GLN A 29 5.68 -8.70 11.16
C GLN A 29 4.18 -8.83 10.82
N PRO A 30 3.31 -9.33 11.72
CA PRO A 30 1.92 -9.71 11.40
C PRO A 30 1.04 -8.61 10.78
N LYS A 31 1.33 -7.33 11.03
CA LYS A 31 0.59 -6.18 10.45
C LYS A 31 1.35 -5.45 9.35
N ARG A 32 2.64 -5.74 9.17
CA ARG A 32 3.51 -5.02 8.23
C ARG A 32 3.16 -5.34 6.78
N TRP A 33 2.72 -6.57 6.50
CA TRP A 33 2.30 -6.98 5.16
C TRP A 33 1.18 -6.08 4.62
N VAL A 34 0.28 -5.56 5.48
CA VAL A 34 -0.79 -4.64 5.06
C VAL A 34 -0.21 -3.35 4.50
N VAL A 35 0.79 -2.78 5.17
CA VAL A 35 1.48 -1.56 4.73
C VAL A 35 2.23 -1.81 3.43
N GLU A 36 2.94 -2.94 3.34
CA GLU A 36 3.70 -3.31 2.16
C GLU A 36 2.77 -3.59 0.95
N GLN A 37 1.62 -4.21 1.18
CA GLN A 37 0.61 -4.45 0.14
C GLN A 37 -0.03 -3.15 -0.36
N VAL A 38 -0.32 -2.20 0.55
CA VAL A 38 -0.79 -0.86 0.17
C VAL A 38 0.27 -0.17 -0.68
N ASN A 39 1.53 -0.17 -0.24
CA ASN A 39 2.61 0.45 -1.00
C ASN A 39 2.80 -0.21 -2.37
N GLY A 40 2.76 -1.55 -2.45
CA GLY A 40 2.81 -2.29 -3.71
C GLY A 40 1.67 -1.93 -4.66
N THR A 41 0.45 -1.72 -4.14
CA THR A 41 -0.70 -1.27 -4.94
C THR A 41 -0.51 0.15 -5.47
N LEU A 42 0.02 1.06 -4.64
CA LEU A 42 0.30 2.43 -5.05
C LEU A 42 1.39 2.49 -6.13
N MET A 43 2.41 1.61 -6.05
CA MET A 43 3.49 1.53 -7.04
C MET A 43 3.04 1.14 -8.45
N LEU A 44 1.87 0.52 -8.61
CA LEU A 44 1.27 0.25 -9.93
C LEU A 44 0.90 1.54 -10.68
N HIS A 45 0.80 2.67 -9.99
CA HIS A 45 0.47 3.96 -10.58
C HIS A 45 1.77 4.73 -10.80
N ARG A 46 2.23 4.81 -12.06
CA ARG A 46 3.52 5.45 -12.45
C ARG A 46 3.74 6.80 -11.75
N ARG A 47 2.72 7.65 -11.68
CA ARG A 47 2.83 8.98 -11.05
C ARG A 47 3.16 8.91 -9.57
N LEU A 48 2.61 7.95 -8.82
CA LEU A 48 2.94 7.75 -7.41
C LEU A 48 4.32 7.13 -7.21
N ALA A 49 4.82 6.36 -8.18
CA ALA A 49 6.09 5.66 -8.06
C ALA A 49 7.30 6.44 -8.59
N ARG A 50 7.11 7.30 -9.59
CA ARG A 50 8.21 7.89 -10.38
C ARG A 50 8.16 9.40 -10.51
N ASP A 51 6.99 10.01 -10.34
CA ASP A 51 6.85 11.46 -10.47
C ASP A 51 6.78 12.09 -9.08
N TYR A 52 7.57 13.13 -8.84
CA TYR A 52 7.48 13.92 -7.63
C TYR A 52 6.56 15.11 -7.87
N ASP A 53 5.43 15.15 -7.17
CA ASP A 53 4.54 16.30 -7.19
C ASP A 53 5.09 17.40 -6.26
N HIS A 54 5.29 18.61 -6.79
CA HIS A 54 5.73 19.77 -6.00
C HIS A 54 4.76 20.16 -4.89
N ARG A 55 3.47 19.82 -5.05
CA ARG A 55 2.42 20.10 -4.07
C ARG A 55 1.96 18.80 -3.41
N PRO A 56 1.96 18.72 -2.07
CA PRO A 56 1.51 17.53 -1.36
C PRO A 56 0.04 17.19 -1.64
N ASP A 57 -0.81 18.20 -1.87
CA ASP A 57 -2.24 18.01 -2.18
C ASP A 57 -2.46 17.19 -3.47
N ASN A 58 -1.58 17.37 -4.46
CA ASN A 58 -1.64 16.64 -5.73
C ASN A 58 -1.32 15.17 -5.50
N ALA A 59 -0.25 14.87 -4.77
CA ALA A 59 0.12 13.51 -4.41
C ALA A 59 -0.98 12.84 -3.58
N ALA A 60 -1.55 13.56 -2.61
CA ALA A 60 -2.66 13.07 -1.78
C ALA A 60 -3.88 12.69 -2.64
N SER A 61 -4.28 13.56 -3.59
CA SER A 61 -5.39 13.26 -4.51
C SER A 61 -5.16 11.97 -5.32
N ARG A 62 -3.91 11.72 -5.74
CA ARG A 62 -3.54 10.52 -6.49
C ARG A 62 -3.56 9.26 -5.63
N VAL A 63 -3.19 9.35 -4.35
CA VAL A 63 -3.33 8.24 -3.41
C VAL A 63 -4.81 7.86 -3.24
N TYR A 64 -5.70 8.84 -3.04
CA TYR A 64 -7.15 8.56 -2.94
C TYR A 64 -7.72 7.94 -4.22
N TRP A 65 -7.32 8.45 -5.38
CA TRP A 65 -7.72 7.88 -6.67
C TRP A 65 -7.28 6.41 -6.81
N ALA A 66 -6.00 6.11 -6.51
CA ALA A 66 -5.46 4.76 -6.60
C ALA A 66 -6.17 3.77 -5.65
N SER A 67 -6.43 4.19 -4.41
CA SER A 67 -7.21 3.41 -3.45
C SER A 67 -8.64 3.17 -3.93
N THR A 68 -9.29 4.19 -4.50
CA THR A 68 -10.65 4.07 -5.06
C THR A 68 -10.68 3.10 -6.23
N ALA A 69 -9.73 3.17 -7.16
CA ALA A 69 -9.62 2.21 -8.26
C ALA A 69 -9.42 0.77 -7.76
N GLY A 70 -8.64 0.59 -6.68
CA GLY A 70 -8.50 -0.70 -6.02
C GLY A 70 -9.81 -1.23 -5.42
N MET A 71 -10.57 -0.38 -4.75
CA MET A 71 -11.89 -0.73 -4.21
C MET A 71 -12.90 -1.07 -5.32
N LEU A 72 -12.92 -0.27 -6.40
CA LEU A 72 -13.79 -0.52 -7.56
C LEU A 72 -13.51 -1.89 -8.20
N ARG A 73 -12.23 -2.27 -8.38
CA ARG A 73 -11.87 -3.60 -8.90
C ARG A 73 -12.29 -4.76 -7.99
N ARG A 74 -12.41 -4.53 -6.68
CA ARG A 74 -12.91 -5.55 -5.73
C ARG A 74 -14.43 -5.65 -5.77
N LEU A 75 -15.11 -4.51 -5.94
CA LEU A 75 -16.57 -4.43 -5.98
C LEU A 75 -17.13 -4.93 -7.31
N ALA A 76 -16.49 -4.54 -8.41
CA ALA A 76 -16.81 -4.93 -9.78
C ALA A 76 -15.51 -5.40 -10.45
N PRO A 77 -15.18 -6.70 -10.33
CA PRO A 77 -14.04 -7.27 -11.02
C PRO A 77 -14.09 -6.97 -12.52
N PRO A 78 -12.95 -6.66 -13.16
CA PRO A 78 -12.92 -6.45 -14.59
C PRO A 78 -13.45 -7.70 -15.30
N THR A 79 -14.16 -7.50 -16.40
CA THR A 79 -14.58 -8.59 -17.29
C THR A 79 -13.35 -9.39 -17.71
N ALA A 80 -13.52 -10.72 -17.81
CA ALA A 80 -12.51 -11.64 -18.29
C ALA A 80 -11.81 -11.04 -19.52
N ALA A 81 -10.49 -10.91 -19.42
CA ALA A 81 -9.67 -10.48 -20.53
C ALA A 81 -9.70 -11.57 -21.61
N TRP A 82 -9.36 -11.20 -22.85
CA TRP A 82 -9.24 -12.18 -23.95
C TRP A 82 -8.20 -13.30 -23.68
N ARG A 83 -7.37 -13.15 -22.64
CA ARG A 83 -6.38 -14.13 -22.18
C ARG A 83 -6.91 -15.07 -21.09
N ASP A 84 -8.09 -14.79 -20.56
CA ASP A 84 -8.75 -15.68 -19.62
C ASP A 84 -9.47 -16.72 -20.49
N ASP A 85 -8.86 -17.89 -20.64
CA ASP A 85 -9.49 -19.01 -21.35
C ASP A 85 -10.76 -19.39 -20.57
N VAL A 86 -11.90 -18.87 -21.03
CA VAL A 86 -13.21 -19.27 -20.51
C VAL A 86 -13.49 -20.65 -21.09
N GLU A 87 -13.21 -21.71 -20.32
CA GLU A 87 -13.79 -23.02 -20.63
C GLU A 87 -15.32 -22.84 -20.66
N PRO A 88 -16.00 -23.14 -21.78
CA PRO A 88 -17.44 -23.12 -21.79
C PRO A 88 -17.92 -24.19 -20.81
N ALA A 89 -18.69 -23.76 -19.82
CA ALA A 89 -19.38 -24.67 -18.91
C ALA A 89 -20.19 -25.67 -19.76
N ALA A 90 -19.87 -26.96 -19.61
CA ALA A 90 -20.54 -28.08 -20.26
C ALA A 90 -22.02 -28.19 -19.88
#